data_AF-A0A538HH86-F1
#
_entry.id   AF-A0A538HH86-F1
#
_cell.length_a   1.000
_cell.length_b   1.000
_cell.length_c   1.000
_cell.angle_alpha   90.00
_cell.angle_beta   90.00
_cell.angle_gamma   90.00
#
_symmetry.space_group_name_H-M   'P 1'
#
loop_
_entity.id
_entity.type
_entity.pdbx_description
1 polymer ?
#
loop_
_entity_poly.entity_id
_entity_poly.type
_entity_poly.pdbx_seq_one_letter_code
_entity_poly.pdbx_strand_id
1 'polypeptide(L)'
;MLPRGARGVRLTGRGPRPAAARQPARARRGRRHLRRLPLARLLDAEGRGVDTHAAVPRRLRPASRGHARPRAGDRDRQPGGGGAARPRAEGRRRPAAVAPPATGLSGARHTGALLPARLHGRGLLPARLHGRGLLAVTAAAFAGRVAYVLTLAHHDPTGGDALYYHLQANLLARGHGFIHPYVWELHHRAVASAVHPPLFPLVLAVASVFGGTSFLAHKLLACAIGAATVAVAGLLGREVAGPRAGVVAAVLAAVYPNLWAVDGILMPETLYALVIGLVLLAAYRFGRRPTLATAGAVGAAVGLAVLTRGEAIFLVVLLALPLAALRGWRWLPAMVAATALVLTPWTVRNLVRFDKPVLVSNNSGEVLAVANCPGAYHGPLLGFWDLRCLATAHPRGDESDRAAFWRGRGLTYARHHAGRLPVVIGARLGRMWELYRPLQNTHLDSIEGRRLDVARAGLASFYLLAAFAVGGVVVLRRRRVLLVPLLSMPALAAATAVYAYGATRFRMPAEVTIVVLAAAAVDAVIERAR
;
A
#
# COMPACT_ATOMS: atom_id res chain seq x y z
N MET A 1 40.41 -42.10 -58.42
CA MET A 1 41.49 -41.17 -58.78
C MET A 1 41.58 -40.05 -57.74
N LEU A 2 42.76 -39.85 -57.19
CA LEU A 2 43.27 -38.68 -56.47
C LEU A 2 44.43 -38.12 -57.34
N PRO A 3 45.07 -36.94 -57.11
CA PRO A 3 44.85 -35.87 -56.11
C PRO A 3 45.14 -34.41 -56.64
N ARG A 4 45.34 -33.44 -55.72
CA ARG A 4 46.12 -32.16 -55.83
C ARG A 4 45.54 -31.05 -56.75
N GLY A 5 45.70 -29.74 -56.50
CA GLY A 5 46.24 -29.00 -55.34
C GLY A 5 47.52 -28.17 -55.61
N ALA A 6 47.41 -26.82 -55.67
CA ALA A 6 48.49 -25.80 -55.55
C ALA A 6 47.83 -24.38 -55.59
N ARG A 7 48.15 -23.42 -54.70
CA ARG A 7 49.20 -22.37 -54.81
C ARG A 7 49.22 -21.67 -56.19
N GLY A 8 49.21 -20.35 -56.35
CA GLY A 8 49.35 -19.24 -55.40
C GLY A 8 50.35 -18.22 -55.96
N VAL A 9 49.93 -16.97 -56.24
CA VAL A 9 50.78 -15.93 -56.85
C VAL A 9 50.62 -14.60 -56.10
N ARG A 10 51.75 -13.99 -55.72
CA ARG A 10 51.84 -12.57 -55.36
C ARG A 10 52.39 -11.82 -56.56
N LEU A 11 51.84 -10.64 -56.87
CA LEU A 11 52.53 -9.63 -57.68
C LEU A 11 52.48 -8.27 -56.99
N THR A 12 53.51 -7.48 -57.25
CA THR A 12 53.89 -6.24 -56.55
C THR A 12 53.51 -5.00 -57.34
N GLY A 13 53.11 -3.91 -56.67
CA GLY A 13 52.94 -2.58 -57.27
C GLY A 13 53.06 -1.48 -56.22
N ARG A 14 53.83 -0.42 -56.52
CA ARG A 14 54.16 0.69 -55.59
C ARG A 14 53.49 2.00 -56.00
N GLY A 15 53.11 2.80 -54.99
CA GLY A 15 53.11 4.27 -55.04
C GLY A 15 51.74 4.96 -55.00
N PRO A 16 51.65 6.26 -54.63
CA PRO A 16 52.53 7.02 -53.72
C PRO A 16 51.76 7.71 -52.56
N ARG A 17 52.50 8.25 -51.57
CA ARG A 17 51.96 9.17 -50.55
C ARG A 17 52.16 10.64 -50.97
N PRO A 18 51.31 11.56 -50.50
CA PRO A 18 51.77 12.89 -50.08
C PRO A 18 51.58 13.11 -48.57
N ALA A 19 52.14 14.23 -48.07
CA ALA A 19 52.52 14.43 -46.67
C ALA A 19 51.49 15.20 -45.80
N ALA A 20 51.77 15.26 -44.50
CA ALA A 20 50.91 15.85 -43.47
C ALA A 20 51.15 17.36 -43.27
N ALA A 21 50.13 18.08 -42.77
CA ALA A 21 50.31 19.37 -42.09
C ALA A 21 49.22 19.66 -41.04
N ARG A 22 49.69 19.86 -39.79
CA ARG A 22 49.19 20.79 -38.74
C ARG A 22 47.77 20.61 -38.15
N GLN A 23 47.76 20.38 -36.83
CA GLN A 23 46.65 20.68 -35.92
C GLN A 23 46.46 22.20 -35.76
N PRO A 24 45.29 22.62 -35.24
CA PRO A 24 45.33 23.34 -33.95
C PRO A 24 44.43 22.69 -32.88
N ALA A 25 44.80 22.87 -31.61
CA ALA A 25 44.17 22.22 -30.47
C ALA A 25 42.86 22.89 -30.00
N ARG A 26 41.93 22.10 -29.44
CA ARG A 26 40.94 22.61 -28.46
C ARG A 26 40.50 21.56 -27.43
N ALA A 27 40.78 21.88 -26.17
CA ALA A 27 40.12 21.49 -24.91
C ALA A 27 39.66 20.03 -24.67
N ARG A 28 40.31 19.39 -23.68
CA ARG A 28 39.86 18.17 -22.98
C ARG A 28 38.46 18.32 -22.36
N ARG A 29 37.60 17.30 -22.50
CA ARG A 29 36.70 16.83 -21.43
C ARG A 29 36.69 15.30 -21.41
N GLY A 30 37.05 14.73 -20.25
CA GLY A 30 37.38 13.31 -20.14
C GLY A 30 36.16 12.39 -20.14
N ARG A 31 36.12 11.45 -21.09
CA ARG A 31 35.30 10.23 -20.95
C ARG A 31 35.95 9.33 -19.90
N ARG A 32 35.48 9.37 -18.65
CA ARG A 32 35.81 8.32 -17.68
C ARG A 32 35.13 7.02 -18.12
N HIS A 33 35.92 6.02 -18.49
CA HIS A 33 35.43 4.68 -18.71
C HIS A 33 34.76 4.17 -17.44
N LEU A 34 33.47 3.81 -17.52
CA LEU A 34 32.81 2.98 -16.51
C LEU A 34 33.53 1.64 -16.48
N ARG A 35 34.29 1.39 -15.40
CA ARG A 35 34.88 0.07 -15.14
C ARG A 35 33.73 -0.95 -15.05
N ARG A 36 33.81 -2.00 -15.87
CA ARG A 36 32.92 -3.17 -15.76
C ARG A 36 33.10 -3.78 -14.36
N LEU A 37 32.08 -3.66 -13.51
CA LEU A 37 31.97 -4.46 -12.29
C LEU A 37 31.51 -5.87 -12.67
N PRO A 38 32.08 -6.95 -12.12
CA PRO A 38 31.71 -8.31 -12.46
C PRO A 38 30.40 -8.70 -11.75
N LEU A 39 29.27 -8.32 -12.35
CA LEU A 39 27.93 -8.57 -11.82
C LEU A 39 27.62 -10.07 -11.61
N ALA A 40 28.35 -10.97 -12.28
CA ALA A 40 28.22 -12.42 -12.12
C ALA A 40 28.42 -12.90 -10.66
N ARG A 41 29.21 -12.19 -9.84
CA ARG A 41 29.41 -12.55 -8.42
C ARG A 41 28.23 -12.20 -7.51
N LEU A 42 27.26 -11.40 -7.96
CA LEU A 42 26.07 -11.07 -7.15
C LEU A 42 25.08 -12.24 -7.10
N LEU A 43 24.96 -13.02 -8.17
CA LEU A 43 24.10 -14.21 -8.21
C LEU A 43 24.69 -15.37 -7.37
N ASP A 44 26.02 -15.49 -7.29
CA ASP A 44 26.67 -16.44 -6.37
C ASP A 44 26.55 -16.03 -4.89
N ALA A 45 26.43 -14.73 -4.60
CA ALA A 45 26.31 -14.21 -3.24
C ALA A 45 24.92 -14.43 -2.62
N GLU A 46 23.85 -14.49 -3.44
CA GLU A 46 22.53 -14.97 -2.99
C GLU A 46 22.49 -16.50 -2.81
N GLY A 47 23.49 -17.22 -3.32
CA GLY A 47 23.60 -18.69 -3.28
C GLY A 47 24.45 -19.27 -2.15
N ARG A 48 25.16 -18.46 -1.33
CA ARG A 48 25.96 -18.95 -0.21
C ARG A 48 25.53 -18.33 1.11
N GLY A 49 24.97 -19.17 1.98
CA GLY A 49 24.60 -18.78 3.34
C GLY A 49 25.82 -18.32 4.15
N VAL A 50 25.65 -17.24 4.91
CA VAL A 50 26.63 -16.83 5.92
C VAL A 50 26.46 -17.72 7.14
N ASP A 51 27.34 -18.71 7.27
CA ASP A 51 27.46 -19.50 8.50
C ASP A 51 27.77 -18.59 9.69
N THR A 52 26.84 -18.52 10.64
CA THR A 52 27.02 -17.84 11.92
C THR A 52 26.80 -18.83 13.06
N HIS A 53 27.80 -19.69 13.26
CA HIS A 53 27.97 -20.37 14.55
C HIS A 53 28.30 -19.33 15.63
N ALA A 54 27.29 -18.94 16.40
CA ALA A 54 27.47 -18.23 17.68
C ALA A 54 27.02 -19.16 18.82
N ALA A 55 27.87 -19.30 19.84
CA ALA A 55 27.78 -20.39 20.82
C ALA A 55 26.55 -20.30 21.75
N VAL A 56 25.94 -21.46 22.02
CA VAL A 56 24.91 -21.64 23.06
C VAL A 56 25.57 -22.13 24.35
N PRO A 57 25.46 -21.41 25.48
CA PRO A 57 25.87 -21.94 26.78
C PRO A 57 24.84 -22.99 27.25
N ARG A 58 25.31 -24.21 27.54
CA ARG A 58 24.51 -25.28 28.16
C ARG A 58 23.88 -24.80 29.48
N ARG A 59 22.58 -25.06 29.69
CA ARG A 59 21.99 -25.22 31.03
C ARG A 59 20.99 -26.38 31.11
N LEU A 60 21.37 -27.35 31.94
CA LEU A 60 20.59 -28.01 33.01
C LEU A 60 19.17 -28.55 32.69
N ARG A 61 19.03 -29.88 32.85
CA ARG A 61 17.76 -30.60 33.07
C ARG A 61 17.16 -30.24 34.44
N PRO A 62 15.82 -30.31 34.58
CA PRO A 62 15.21 -31.33 35.46
C PRO A 62 14.20 -32.19 34.66
N ALA A 63 14.22 -33.51 34.74
CA ALA A 63 13.76 -34.35 35.86
C ALA A 63 12.21 -34.38 35.99
N SER A 64 11.58 -35.33 35.29
CA SER A 64 10.15 -35.61 35.35
C SER A 64 9.81 -36.66 36.41
N ARG A 65 8.91 -36.30 37.31
CA ARG A 65 8.03 -37.20 38.10
C ARG A 65 6.63 -36.57 37.94
N GLY A 66 5.55 -37.26 37.61
CA GLY A 66 5.23 -38.67 37.84
C GLY A 66 4.05 -38.67 38.81
N HIS A 67 2.82 -38.67 38.30
CA HIS A 67 1.58 -38.64 39.11
C HIS A 67 0.57 -39.66 38.57
N ALA A 68 0.10 -40.52 39.47
CA ALA A 68 -0.90 -41.55 39.22
C ALA A 68 -2.29 -41.14 39.72
N ARG A 69 -3.34 -41.83 39.24
CA ARG A 69 -4.71 -41.81 39.80
C ARG A 69 -4.86 -42.89 40.89
N PRO A 70 -5.80 -42.75 41.84
CA PRO A 70 -7.11 -43.48 41.78
C PRO A 70 -8.33 -42.52 41.94
N ARG A 71 -9.57 -42.79 41.45
CA ARG A 71 -10.68 -43.68 41.92
C ARG A 71 -11.18 -43.39 43.36
N ALA A 72 -12.48 -43.49 43.73
CA ALA A 72 -13.78 -43.54 43.02
C ALA A 72 -14.98 -43.54 44.02
N GLY A 73 -16.22 -43.24 43.55
CA GLY A 73 -17.52 -43.60 44.19
C GLY A 73 -18.23 -42.52 45.03
N ASP A 74 -19.56 -42.57 45.28
CA ASP A 74 -20.70 -43.28 44.64
C ASP A 74 -22.07 -42.73 45.16
N ARG A 75 -23.20 -43.05 44.48
CA ARG A 75 -24.63 -43.05 44.92
C ARG A 75 -25.55 -41.81 44.84
N ASP A 76 -26.44 -41.86 43.83
CA ASP A 76 -27.92 -41.91 43.90
C ASP A 76 -28.76 -41.12 44.93
N ARG A 77 -29.76 -40.36 44.42
CA ARG A 77 -31.19 -40.82 44.37
C ARG A 77 -32.14 -39.84 43.62
N GLN A 78 -33.12 -40.43 42.93
CA GLN A 78 -34.38 -39.85 42.40
C GLN A 78 -35.56 -40.76 42.88
N PRO A 79 -36.88 -40.46 42.71
CA PRO A 79 -37.62 -39.83 41.60
C PRO A 79 -38.28 -38.48 42.03
N GLY A 80 -39.36 -37.88 41.48
CA GLY A 80 -40.35 -38.11 40.39
C GLY A 80 -41.44 -37.00 40.48
N GLY A 81 -42.44 -36.79 39.61
CA GLY A 81 -42.94 -37.40 38.36
C GLY A 81 -44.28 -36.71 37.95
N GLY A 82 -44.70 -36.76 36.67
CA GLY A 82 -46.01 -36.25 36.17
C GLY A 82 -46.12 -34.71 35.99
N GLY A 83 -46.85 -34.16 35.00
CA GLY A 83 -47.65 -34.71 33.90
C GLY A 83 -47.87 -33.65 32.79
N ALA A 84 -48.49 -34.01 31.66
CA ALA A 84 -48.47 -33.22 30.42
C ALA A 84 -49.86 -32.75 29.91
N ALA A 85 -49.84 -31.86 28.90
CA ALA A 85 -50.79 -31.70 27.76
C ALA A 85 -51.48 -30.32 27.54
N ARG A 86 -51.70 -30.01 26.25
CA ARG A 86 -52.57 -28.96 25.65
C ARG A 86 -53.92 -29.63 25.23
N PRO A 87 -54.85 -29.13 24.34
CA PRO A 87 -54.98 -27.84 23.60
C PRO A 87 -56.44 -27.27 23.38
N ARG A 88 -56.56 -26.20 22.56
CA ARG A 88 -57.65 -25.81 21.59
C ARG A 88 -59.12 -25.44 22.00
N ALA A 89 -59.43 -24.14 21.82
CA ALA A 89 -60.41 -23.49 20.89
C ALA A 89 -61.93 -23.86 20.75
N GLU A 90 -62.77 -22.82 20.98
CA GLU A 90 -64.09 -22.41 20.39
C GLU A 90 -64.23 -20.87 20.68
N GLY A 91 -65.23 -20.06 20.25
CA GLY A 91 -66.42 -20.28 19.43
C GLY A 91 -67.43 -19.10 19.42
N ARG A 92 -68.14 -18.89 18.29
CA ARG A 92 -69.33 -17.97 18.09
C ARG A 92 -69.09 -16.44 18.29
N ARG A 93 -69.82 -15.46 17.70
CA ARG A 93 -70.79 -15.33 16.57
C ARG A 93 -70.81 -13.84 16.07
N ARG A 94 -71.36 -13.59 14.86
CA ARG A 94 -71.56 -12.29 14.13
C ARG A 94 -72.92 -11.62 14.48
N PRO A 95 -73.42 -10.47 13.90
CA PRO A 95 -73.09 -9.70 12.65
C PRO A 95 -73.09 -8.13 12.84
N ALA A 96 -73.08 -7.19 11.87
CA ALA A 96 -72.57 -6.94 10.51
C ALA A 96 -72.94 -5.47 10.12
N ALA A 97 -72.16 -4.79 9.27
CA ALA A 97 -72.54 -3.56 8.53
C ALA A 97 -71.61 -3.38 7.31
N VAL A 98 -72.05 -2.72 6.23
CA VAL A 98 -71.44 -2.78 4.89
C VAL A 98 -71.37 -1.41 4.20
N ALA A 99 -70.18 -1.07 3.64
CA ALA A 99 -69.89 -0.07 2.57
C ALA A 99 -70.19 1.43 2.86
N PRO A 100 -69.68 2.41 2.07
CA PRO A 100 -68.89 2.35 0.82
C PRO A 100 -67.51 3.06 0.88
N PRO A 101 -66.69 3.07 -0.21
CA PRO A 101 -65.26 3.45 -0.16
C PRO A 101 -64.93 4.86 -0.70
N ALA A 102 -63.76 5.40 -0.32
CA ALA A 102 -63.15 6.57 -0.95
C ALA A 102 -61.62 6.41 -1.15
N THR A 103 -61.23 6.27 -2.42
CA THR A 103 -59.99 6.74 -3.07
C THR A 103 -58.76 7.10 -2.22
N GLY A 104 -57.74 6.25 -2.31
CA GLY A 104 -56.37 6.59 -2.76
C GLY A 104 -55.56 7.68 -2.04
N LEU A 105 -54.38 7.28 -1.52
CA LEU A 105 -53.12 8.01 -1.73
C LEU A 105 -51.91 7.11 -1.43
N SER A 106 -50.84 7.27 -2.21
CA SER A 106 -49.63 6.44 -2.16
C SER A 106 -48.79 6.71 -0.91
N GLY A 107 -48.64 5.71 -0.04
CA GLY A 107 -47.91 5.79 1.23
C GLY A 107 -46.50 5.20 1.17
N ALA A 108 -45.57 5.87 0.48
CA ALA A 108 -44.18 5.42 0.39
C ALA A 108 -43.44 5.49 1.76
N ARG A 109 -43.42 4.36 2.49
CA ARG A 109 -42.67 4.21 3.75
C ARG A 109 -41.17 3.95 3.51
N HIS A 110 -40.41 5.03 3.28
CA HIS A 110 -38.96 5.00 3.51
C HIS A 110 -38.56 5.97 4.62
N THR A 111 -38.53 5.45 5.84
CA THR A 111 -37.99 6.08 7.05
C THR A 111 -36.45 6.17 7.00
N GLY A 112 -35.94 6.99 6.08
CA GLY A 112 -34.54 7.37 5.98
C GLY A 112 -34.32 8.75 6.59
N ALA A 113 -34.20 8.85 7.92
CA ALA A 113 -33.97 10.12 8.62
C ALA A 113 -32.55 10.67 8.31
N LEU A 114 -32.45 11.40 7.19
CA LEU A 114 -31.26 12.16 6.81
C LEU A 114 -31.02 13.28 7.81
N LEU A 115 -30.19 13.05 8.83
CA LEU A 115 -29.70 14.14 9.67
C LEU A 115 -28.85 15.10 8.80
N PRO A 116 -29.24 16.38 8.65
CA PRO A 116 -28.32 17.38 8.12
C PRO A 116 -27.19 17.58 9.12
N ALA A 117 -25.95 17.39 8.67
CA ALA A 117 -24.76 17.66 9.48
C ALA A 117 -24.69 19.17 9.78
N ARG A 118 -25.11 19.56 11.00
CA ARG A 118 -25.04 20.96 11.45
C ARG A 118 -23.58 21.38 11.58
N LEU A 119 -23.17 22.34 10.75
CA LEU A 119 -21.92 23.08 10.89
C LEU A 119 -21.87 23.79 12.24
N HIS A 120 -20.90 23.49 13.11
CA HIS A 120 -20.59 24.24 14.34
C HIS A 120 -19.06 24.36 14.50
N GLY A 121 -18.59 25.48 15.07
CA GLY A 121 -17.18 25.71 15.43
C GLY A 121 -16.39 26.58 14.42
N ARG A 122 -16.57 27.91 14.47
CA ARG A 122 -15.70 28.85 13.77
C ARG A 122 -14.34 28.96 14.48
N GLY A 123 -13.35 28.17 14.05
CA GLY A 123 -11.95 28.50 14.34
C GLY A 123 -11.58 29.81 13.64
N LEU A 124 -11.31 30.87 14.41
CA LEU A 124 -11.02 32.25 13.98
C LEU A 124 -9.66 32.43 13.25
N LEU A 125 -9.32 31.54 12.31
CA LEU A 125 -8.31 31.83 11.29
C LEU A 125 -9.02 32.32 10.03
N PRO A 126 -8.86 33.60 9.64
CA PRO A 126 -9.24 34.08 8.31
C PRO A 126 -8.71 33.13 7.24
N ALA A 127 -9.50 32.86 6.20
CA ALA A 127 -9.14 31.94 5.12
C ALA A 127 -7.75 32.27 4.50
N ARG A 128 -7.40 33.56 4.47
CA ARG A 128 -6.08 34.08 4.06
C ARG A 128 -4.93 33.62 4.98
N LEU A 129 -5.11 33.62 6.31
CA LEU A 129 -4.08 33.15 7.25
C LEU A 129 -3.93 31.63 7.21
N HIS A 130 -5.03 30.88 7.13
CA HIS A 130 -4.97 29.44 6.92
C HIS A 130 -4.25 29.09 5.60
N GLY A 131 -4.55 29.78 4.50
CA GLY A 131 -3.89 29.57 3.21
C GLY A 131 -2.38 29.86 3.25
N ARG A 132 -1.97 30.98 3.87
CA ARG A 132 -0.56 31.33 4.06
C ARG A 132 0.18 30.33 4.95
N GLY A 133 -0.42 29.91 6.06
CA GLY A 133 0.15 28.90 6.96
C GLY A 133 0.33 27.55 6.27
N LEU A 134 -0.70 27.08 5.54
CA LEU A 134 -0.62 25.83 4.78
C LEU A 134 0.47 25.88 3.69
N LEU A 135 0.58 27.00 2.97
CA LEU A 135 1.62 27.20 1.96
C LEU A 135 3.02 27.19 2.59
N ALA A 136 3.23 27.91 3.69
CA ALA A 136 4.51 27.95 4.39
C ALA A 136 4.93 26.56 4.91
N VAL A 137 4.00 25.82 5.53
CA VAL A 137 4.24 24.44 6.00
C VAL A 137 4.53 23.50 4.83
N THR A 138 3.85 23.65 3.69
CA THR A 138 4.09 22.84 2.48
C THR A 138 5.47 23.13 1.87
N ALA A 139 5.88 24.40 1.81
CA ALA A 139 7.19 24.81 1.32
C ALA A 139 8.32 24.32 2.24
N ALA A 140 8.16 24.45 3.57
CA ALA A 140 9.10 23.89 4.54
C ALA A 140 9.18 22.37 4.47
N ALA A 141 8.03 21.69 4.28
CA ALA A 141 7.96 20.24 4.11
C ALA A 141 8.70 19.76 2.84
N PHE A 142 8.60 20.50 1.74
CA PHE A 142 9.35 20.25 0.50
C PHE A 142 10.86 20.45 0.73
N ALA A 143 11.26 21.59 1.31
CA ALA A 143 12.67 21.89 1.60
C ALA A 143 13.31 20.83 2.52
N GLY A 144 12.58 20.39 3.57
CA GLY A 144 13.03 19.33 4.47
C GLY A 144 13.18 17.96 3.79
N ARG A 145 12.27 17.61 2.85
CA ARG A 145 12.38 16.38 2.04
C ARG A 145 13.56 16.41 1.08
N VAL A 146 13.78 17.54 0.40
CA VAL A 146 14.94 17.76 -0.47
C VAL A 146 16.23 17.68 0.35
N ALA A 147 16.29 18.32 1.52
CA ALA A 147 17.43 18.22 2.43
C ALA A 147 17.69 16.77 2.88
N TYR A 148 16.64 16.03 3.27
CA TYR A 148 16.75 14.61 3.61
C TYR A 148 17.31 13.76 2.45
N VAL A 149 16.81 13.95 1.23
CA VAL A 149 17.30 13.25 0.02
C VAL A 149 18.76 13.58 -0.27
N LEU A 150 19.16 14.85 -0.16
CA LEU A 150 20.52 15.29 -0.47
C LEU A 150 21.55 14.92 0.62
N THR A 151 21.13 14.70 1.86
CA THR A 151 22.05 14.44 2.99
C THR A 151 21.98 13.01 3.50
N LEU A 152 20.79 12.52 3.87
CA LEU A 152 20.61 11.25 4.59
C LEU A 152 20.18 10.09 3.68
N ALA A 153 19.50 10.35 2.56
CA ALA A 153 19.03 9.37 1.58
C ALA A 153 19.66 9.56 0.17
N HIS A 154 20.91 10.03 0.15
CA HIS A 154 21.65 10.35 -1.07
C HIS A 154 22.17 9.10 -1.81
N HIS A 155 22.25 7.94 -1.15
CA HIS A 155 22.63 6.67 -1.78
C HIS A 155 21.52 6.15 -2.69
N ASP A 156 21.91 5.60 -3.84
CA ASP A 156 20.98 5.05 -4.82
C ASP A 156 20.78 3.54 -4.61
N PRO A 157 19.53 3.03 -4.63
CA PRO A 157 19.24 1.61 -4.49
C PRO A 157 19.89 0.76 -5.59
N THR A 158 20.57 -0.30 -5.19
CA THR A 158 21.22 -1.27 -6.10
C THR A 158 20.33 -2.46 -6.47
N GLY A 159 19.08 -2.50 -6.00
CA GLY A 159 18.14 -3.60 -6.19
C GLY A 159 16.73 -3.30 -5.69
N GLY A 160 15.87 -4.32 -5.68
CA GLY A 160 14.51 -4.27 -5.14
C GLY A 160 13.52 -3.42 -5.94
N ASP A 161 12.36 -3.16 -5.34
CA ASP A 161 11.25 -2.40 -5.96
C ASP A 161 11.72 -0.98 -6.42
N ALA A 162 12.62 -0.33 -5.68
CA ALA A 162 13.05 1.05 -5.96
C ALA A 162 13.85 1.18 -7.27
N LEU A 163 14.81 0.27 -7.49
CA LEU A 163 15.55 0.20 -8.76
C LEU A 163 14.62 -0.24 -9.90
N TYR A 164 13.65 -1.13 -9.64
CA TYR A 164 12.63 -1.50 -10.62
C TYR A 164 11.87 -0.26 -11.12
N TYR A 165 11.32 0.57 -10.22
CA TYR A 165 10.54 1.75 -10.59
C TYR A 165 11.36 2.79 -11.37
N HIS A 166 12.60 3.03 -10.93
CA HIS A 166 13.53 3.94 -11.61
C HIS A 166 13.80 3.51 -13.06
N LEU A 167 14.16 2.23 -13.25
CA LEU A 167 14.42 1.67 -14.58
C LEU A 167 13.16 1.64 -15.45
N GLN A 168 12.01 1.24 -14.88
CA GLN A 168 10.74 1.21 -15.60
C GLN A 168 10.35 2.60 -16.13
N ALA A 169 10.49 3.64 -15.31
CA ALA A 169 10.22 5.02 -15.71
C ALA A 169 11.12 5.49 -16.87
N ASN A 170 12.40 5.13 -16.84
CA ASN A 170 13.34 5.42 -17.92
C ASN A 170 13.04 4.63 -19.20
N LEU A 171 12.59 3.37 -19.10
CA LEU A 171 12.16 2.57 -20.25
C LEU A 171 10.85 3.09 -20.88
N LEU A 172 9.91 3.56 -20.06
CA LEU A 172 8.69 4.23 -20.52
C LEU A 172 9.03 5.51 -21.31
N ALA A 173 9.91 6.36 -20.79
CA ALA A 173 10.35 7.57 -21.47
C ALA A 173 11.12 7.31 -22.78
N ARG A 174 11.79 6.15 -22.90
CA ARG A 174 12.42 5.67 -24.15
C ARG A 174 11.44 4.95 -25.10
N GLY A 175 10.14 4.98 -24.83
CA GLY A 175 9.11 4.36 -25.66
C GLY A 175 9.07 2.82 -25.64
N HIS A 176 9.80 2.16 -24.74
CA HIS A 176 9.83 0.70 -24.66
C HIS A 176 8.57 0.10 -23.99
N GLY A 177 7.74 0.94 -23.36
CA GLY A 177 6.53 0.53 -22.64
C GLY A 177 6.84 -0.20 -21.32
N PHE A 178 5.83 -0.89 -20.78
CA PHE A 178 6.00 -1.75 -19.61
C PHE A 178 6.58 -3.11 -20.02
N ILE A 179 7.91 -3.16 -20.03
CA ILE A 179 8.72 -4.37 -20.12
C ILE A 179 9.53 -4.56 -18.82
N HIS A 180 9.88 -5.80 -18.49
CA HIS A 180 10.58 -6.14 -17.25
C HIS A 180 12.00 -5.54 -17.22
N PRO A 181 12.28 -4.53 -16.38
CA PRO A 181 13.52 -3.74 -16.44
C PRO A 181 14.77 -4.58 -16.20
N TYR A 182 14.76 -5.50 -15.23
CA TYR A 182 15.91 -6.36 -14.97
C TYR A 182 16.26 -7.30 -16.15
N VAL A 183 15.27 -7.79 -16.91
CA VAL A 183 15.51 -8.64 -18.08
C VAL A 183 16.05 -7.79 -19.24
N TRP A 184 15.61 -6.54 -19.34
CA TRP A 184 16.14 -5.58 -20.30
C TRP A 184 17.61 -5.20 -20.02
N GLU A 185 17.95 -4.85 -18.78
CA GLU A 185 19.31 -4.41 -18.43
C GLU A 185 20.33 -5.58 -18.45
N LEU A 186 19.91 -6.80 -18.09
CA LEU A 186 20.81 -7.98 -18.05
C LEU A 186 20.90 -8.74 -19.39
N HIS A 187 19.84 -8.73 -20.20
CA HIS A 187 19.73 -9.59 -21.38
C HIS A 187 19.28 -8.87 -22.65
N HIS A 188 18.96 -7.57 -22.57
CA HIS A 188 18.44 -6.75 -23.69
C HIS A 188 17.22 -7.37 -24.40
N ARG A 189 16.38 -8.08 -23.63
CA ARG A 189 15.16 -8.72 -24.11
C ARG A 189 13.93 -7.96 -23.63
N ALA A 190 13.07 -7.58 -24.56
CA ALA A 190 11.78 -6.95 -24.27
C ALA A 190 10.75 -8.03 -23.88
N VAL A 191 10.58 -8.25 -22.57
CA VAL A 191 9.55 -9.14 -22.00
C VAL A 191 8.48 -8.26 -21.35
N ALA A 192 7.20 -8.43 -21.74
CA ALA A 192 6.10 -7.64 -21.17
C ALA A 192 5.97 -7.86 -19.66
N SER A 193 5.61 -6.81 -18.91
CA SER A 193 5.54 -6.88 -17.45
C SER A 193 4.36 -6.11 -16.83
N ALA A 194 3.84 -6.68 -15.75
CA ALA A 194 2.82 -6.15 -14.86
C ALA A 194 3.10 -6.54 -13.38
N VAL A 195 4.38 -6.69 -12.99
CA VAL A 195 4.81 -6.93 -11.59
C VAL A 195 4.19 -5.90 -10.65
N HIS A 196 4.21 -4.62 -11.05
CA HIS A 196 3.66 -3.53 -10.24
C HIS A 196 2.52 -2.79 -10.96
N PRO A 197 1.58 -2.19 -10.20
CA PRO A 197 0.60 -1.27 -10.75
C PRO A 197 1.27 -0.07 -11.46
N PRO A 198 0.63 0.51 -12.50
CA PRO A 198 1.34 1.35 -13.47
C PRO A 198 1.52 2.81 -13.05
N LEU A 199 0.73 3.33 -12.11
CA LEU A 199 0.61 4.77 -11.92
C LEU A 199 1.88 5.40 -11.35
N PHE A 200 2.56 4.73 -10.43
CA PHE A 200 3.82 5.25 -9.88
C PHE A 200 4.95 5.34 -10.93
N PRO A 201 5.30 4.28 -11.68
CA PRO A 201 6.30 4.39 -12.75
C PRO A 201 5.87 5.33 -13.89
N LEU A 202 4.57 5.49 -14.17
CA LEU A 202 4.09 6.53 -15.11
C LEU A 202 4.35 7.95 -14.60
N VAL A 203 4.08 8.23 -13.33
CA VAL A 203 4.38 9.54 -12.73
C VAL A 203 5.87 9.83 -12.74
N LEU A 204 6.72 8.84 -12.39
CA LEU A 204 8.17 8.99 -12.49
C LEU A 204 8.66 9.18 -13.94
N ALA A 205 8.01 8.52 -14.92
CA ALA A 205 8.35 8.68 -16.33
C ALA A 205 8.17 10.12 -16.84
N VAL A 206 7.30 10.93 -16.22
CA VAL A 206 7.17 12.36 -16.56
C VAL A 206 8.52 13.08 -16.39
N ALA A 207 9.22 12.85 -15.28
CA ALA A 207 10.56 13.43 -15.09
C ALA A 207 11.55 12.89 -16.14
N SER A 208 11.54 11.59 -16.43
CA SER A 208 12.41 10.98 -17.44
C SER A 208 12.18 11.51 -18.86
N VAL A 209 10.93 11.80 -19.25
CA VAL A 209 10.57 12.40 -20.55
C VAL A 209 11.18 13.81 -20.69
N PHE A 210 11.20 14.60 -19.62
CA PHE A 210 11.88 15.90 -19.57
C PHE A 210 13.39 15.80 -19.26
N GLY A 211 14.02 14.64 -19.48
CA GLY A 211 15.46 14.41 -19.32
C GLY A 211 15.93 14.11 -17.89
N GLY A 212 15.05 14.22 -16.90
CA GLY A 212 15.27 13.86 -15.49
C GLY A 212 15.35 12.35 -15.27
N THR A 213 16.39 11.73 -15.84
CA THR A 213 16.56 10.26 -15.91
C THR A 213 17.38 9.65 -14.77
N SER A 214 17.82 10.46 -13.80
CA SER A 214 18.60 9.99 -12.63
C SER A 214 17.72 9.68 -11.42
N PHE A 215 18.24 8.84 -10.50
CA PHE A 215 17.58 8.60 -9.22
C PHE A 215 17.30 9.89 -8.45
N LEU A 216 18.23 10.85 -8.46
CA LEU A 216 18.03 12.16 -7.84
C LEU A 216 16.82 12.90 -8.44
N ALA A 217 16.65 12.92 -9.76
CA ALA A 217 15.50 13.56 -10.40
C ALA A 217 14.18 12.89 -9.99
N HIS A 218 14.15 11.56 -9.92
CA HIS A 218 12.98 10.80 -9.45
C HIS A 218 12.69 11.02 -7.96
N LYS A 219 13.71 11.04 -7.09
CA LYS A 219 13.60 11.35 -5.65
C LYS A 219 13.13 12.79 -5.43
N LEU A 220 13.56 13.77 -6.23
CA LEU A 220 13.07 15.16 -6.16
C LEU A 220 11.60 15.28 -6.59
N LEU A 221 11.17 14.54 -7.61
CA LEU A 221 9.74 14.44 -7.95
C LEU A 221 8.94 13.77 -6.82
N ALA A 222 9.47 12.72 -6.20
CA ALA A 222 8.88 12.10 -5.02
C ALA A 222 8.74 13.10 -3.85
N CYS A 223 9.76 13.95 -3.60
CA CYS A 223 9.67 15.03 -2.60
C CYS A 223 8.53 16.03 -2.89
N ALA A 224 8.29 16.36 -4.17
CA ALA A 224 7.19 17.24 -4.57
C ALA A 224 5.82 16.59 -4.33
N ILE A 225 5.68 15.29 -4.60
CA ILE A 225 4.47 14.49 -4.31
C ILE A 225 4.25 14.36 -2.80
N GLY A 226 5.32 14.13 -2.02
CA GLY A 226 5.29 14.12 -0.56
C GLY A 226 4.88 15.47 0.04
N ALA A 227 5.34 16.59 -0.54
CA ALA A 227 4.88 17.93 -0.16
C ALA A 227 3.41 18.17 -0.54
N ALA A 228 2.95 17.73 -1.72
CA ALA A 228 1.54 17.78 -2.09
C ALA A 228 0.66 16.99 -1.11
N THR A 229 1.17 15.87 -0.57
CA THR A 229 0.49 15.09 0.48
C THR A 229 0.29 15.92 1.76
N VAL A 230 1.27 16.73 2.16
CA VAL A 230 1.16 17.66 3.30
C VAL A 230 0.07 18.71 3.07
N ALA A 231 0.01 19.30 1.87
CA ALA A 231 -1.04 20.24 1.51
C ALA A 231 -2.44 19.59 1.55
N VAL A 232 -2.58 18.38 1.00
CA VAL A 232 -3.83 17.61 0.99
C VAL A 232 -4.25 17.18 2.40
N ALA A 233 -3.32 16.75 3.26
CA ALA A 233 -3.59 16.44 4.66
C ALA A 233 -4.12 17.68 5.42
N GLY A 234 -3.57 18.87 5.14
CA GLY A 234 -4.06 20.10 5.74
C GLY A 234 -5.44 20.55 5.22
N LEU A 235 -5.72 20.37 3.93
CA LEU A 235 -7.06 20.58 3.36
C LEU A 235 -8.09 19.61 3.95
N LEU A 236 -7.70 18.35 4.17
CA LEU A 236 -8.55 17.31 4.76
C LEU A 236 -8.81 17.58 6.25
N GLY A 237 -7.77 17.94 7.02
CA GLY A 237 -7.93 18.38 8.41
C GLY A 237 -8.85 19.60 8.54
N ARG A 238 -8.79 20.54 7.57
CA ARG A 238 -9.73 21.66 7.50
C ARG A 238 -11.17 21.22 7.26
N GLU A 239 -11.39 20.32 6.32
CA GLU A 239 -12.71 19.82 5.95
C GLU A 239 -13.36 19.01 7.08
N VAL A 240 -12.54 18.29 7.86
CA VAL A 240 -12.99 17.38 8.95
C VAL A 240 -13.17 18.10 10.29
N ALA A 241 -12.26 19.01 10.65
CA ALA A 241 -12.17 19.59 11.99
C ALA A 241 -11.94 21.12 12.04
N GLY A 242 -11.85 21.79 10.89
CA GLY A 242 -11.78 23.25 10.79
C GLY A 242 -10.38 23.83 10.54
N PRO A 243 -10.27 25.15 10.27
CA PRO A 243 -9.04 25.77 9.74
C PRO A 243 -7.78 25.59 10.60
N ARG A 244 -7.93 25.51 11.92
CA ARG A 244 -6.82 25.30 12.87
C ARG A 244 -6.32 23.86 12.80
N ALA A 245 -7.21 22.88 12.97
CA ALA A 245 -6.91 21.46 12.76
C ALA A 245 -6.29 21.17 11.38
N GLY A 246 -6.67 21.91 10.33
CA GLY A 246 -6.03 21.82 9.02
C GLY A 246 -4.55 22.23 9.02
N VAL A 247 -4.17 23.32 9.70
CA VAL A 247 -2.74 23.69 9.82
C VAL A 247 -1.99 22.66 10.69
N VAL A 248 -2.61 22.19 11.78
CA VAL A 248 -2.01 21.14 12.63
C VAL A 248 -1.78 19.85 11.84
N ALA A 249 -2.75 19.40 11.04
CA ALA A 249 -2.62 18.21 10.18
C ALA A 249 -1.48 18.35 9.16
N ALA A 250 -1.30 19.55 8.58
CA ALA A 250 -0.17 19.82 7.70
C ALA A 250 1.18 19.77 8.46
N VAL A 251 1.29 20.37 9.64
CA VAL A 251 2.52 20.35 10.45
C VAL A 251 2.88 18.91 10.84
N LEU A 252 1.91 18.14 11.33
CA LEU A 252 2.10 16.73 11.68
C LEU A 252 2.51 15.90 10.44
N ALA A 253 1.86 16.09 9.29
CA ALA A 253 2.24 15.41 8.04
C ALA A 253 3.64 15.82 7.52
N ALA A 254 4.06 17.05 7.78
CA ALA A 254 5.37 17.55 7.37
C ALA A 254 6.51 16.84 8.12
N VAL A 255 6.36 16.64 9.43
CA VAL A 255 7.41 16.13 10.33
C VAL A 255 7.36 14.62 10.59
N TYR A 256 6.24 13.94 10.33
CA TYR A 256 6.05 12.53 10.69
C TYR A 256 6.88 11.56 9.80
N PRO A 257 7.85 10.81 10.36
CA PRO A 257 8.80 10.02 9.55
C PRO A 257 8.19 8.91 8.71
N ASN A 258 7.00 8.40 9.07
CA ASN A 258 6.35 7.38 8.26
C ASN A 258 5.82 7.95 6.93
N LEU A 259 5.53 9.26 6.86
CA LEU A 259 5.08 9.93 5.63
C LEU A 259 6.21 10.53 4.76
N TRP A 260 7.31 11.03 5.33
CA TRP A 260 8.36 11.71 4.54
C TRP A 260 9.59 10.84 4.19
N ALA A 261 9.91 9.82 5.00
CA ALA A 261 11.13 9.06 4.77
C ALA A 261 11.09 8.18 3.51
N VAL A 262 9.87 7.85 3.07
CA VAL A 262 9.60 6.97 1.93
C VAL A 262 9.90 7.64 0.58
N ASP A 263 9.83 8.98 0.53
CA ASP A 263 10.19 9.81 -0.62
C ASP A 263 11.65 9.57 -1.06
N GLY A 264 12.56 9.34 -0.09
CA GLY A 264 13.97 9.05 -0.34
C GLY A 264 14.29 7.60 -0.74
N ILE A 265 13.36 6.67 -0.50
CA ILE A 265 13.49 5.25 -0.90
C ILE A 265 13.03 5.06 -2.36
N LEU A 266 12.24 6.01 -2.91
CA LEU A 266 11.59 5.94 -4.22
C LEU A 266 10.55 4.81 -4.31
N MET A 267 9.60 4.83 -3.38
CA MET A 267 8.54 3.85 -3.19
C MET A 267 7.14 4.39 -3.55
N PRO A 268 6.21 3.56 -4.07
CA PRO A 268 4.88 3.97 -4.55
C PRO A 268 3.99 4.51 -3.43
N GLU A 269 4.28 4.15 -2.19
CA GLU A 269 3.74 4.72 -0.95
C GLU A 269 3.73 6.25 -0.94
N THR A 270 4.73 6.91 -1.54
CA THR A 270 4.80 8.37 -1.69
C THR A 270 3.59 8.92 -2.46
N LEU A 271 3.31 8.33 -3.62
CA LEU A 271 2.15 8.69 -4.44
C LEU A 271 0.85 8.19 -3.81
N TYR A 272 0.89 7.03 -3.17
CA TYR A 272 -0.28 6.44 -2.53
C TYR A 272 -0.83 7.31 -1.40
N ALA A 273 0.03 7.90 -0.58
CA ALA A 273 -0.39 8.83 0.49
C ALA A 273 -1.15 10.04 -0.07
N LEU A 274 -0.65 10.64 -1.17
CA LEU A 274 -1.34 11.72 -1.88
C LEU A 274 -2.71 11.27 -2.39
N VAL A 275 -2.76 10.13 -3.11
CA VAL A 275 -4.00 9.62 -3.72
C VAL A 275 -5.03 9.24 -2.66
N ILE A 276 -4.63 8.65 -1.54
CA ILE A 276 -5.52 8.37 -0.39
C ILE A 276 -6.08 9.66 0.20
N GLY A 277 -5.26 10.71 0.34
CA GLY A 277 -5.74 12.04 0.73
C GLY A 277 -6.81 12.60 -0.24
N LEU A 278 -6.63 12.39 -1.55
CA LEU A 278 -7.62 12.77 -2.57
C LEU A 278 -8.89 11.91 -2.52
N VAL A 279 -8.79 10.60 -2.28
CA VAL A 279 -9.94 9.70 -2.03
C VAL A 279 -10.77 10.19 -0.84
N LEU A 280 -10.11 10.56 0.26
CA LEU A 280 -10.77 11.09 1.46
C LEU A 280 -11.46 12.43 1.20
N LEU A 281 -10.81 13.36 0.49
CA LEU A 281 -11.41 14.62 0.08
C LEU A 281 -12.62 14.41 -0.87
N ALA A 282 -12.55 13.48 -1.81
CA ALA A 282 -13.67 13.12 -2.68
C ALA A 282 -14.84 12.52 -1.87
N ALA A 283 -14.54 11.62 -0.92
CA ALA A 283 -15.51 10.99 -0.04
C ALA A 283 -16.24 12.02 0.85
N TYR A 284 -15.52 13.00 1.42
CA TYR A 284 -16.15 14.09 2.18
C TYR A 284 -16.97 15.05 1.31
N ARG A 285 -16.52 15.34 0.07
CA ARG A 285 -17.30 16.14 -0.89
C ARG A 285 -18.61 15.46 -1.29
N PHE A 286 -18.58 14.16 -1.64
CA PHE A 286 -19.78 13.34 -1.84
C PHE A 286 -20.63 13.30 -0.57
N GLY A 287 -19.98 13.15 0.59
CA GLY A 287 -20.55 13.25 1.93
C GLY A 287 -21.15 14.61 2.30
N ARG A 288 -21.06 15.63 1.44
CA ARG A 288 -21.76 16.92 1.59
C ARG A 288 -22.79 17.16 0.50
N ARG A 289 -22.45 16.83 -0.74
CA ARG A 289 -23.29 17.04 -1.93
C ARG A 289 -23.22 15.79 -2.82
N PRO A 290 -24.07 14.78 -2.57
CA PRO A 290 -24.09 13.57 -3.39
C PRO A 290 -24.68 13.89 -4.77
N THR A 291 -23.84 13.84 -5.80
CA THR A 291 -24.18 14.05 -7.21
C THR A 291 -23.44 13.01 -8.05
N LEU A 292 -23.79 12.85 -9.34
CA LEU A 292 -23.05 11.96 -10.24
C LEU A 292 -21.57 12.36 -10.34
N ALA A 293 -21.27 13.67 -10.37
CA ALA A 293 -19.91 14.17 -10.40
C ALA A 293 -19.11 13.84 -9.11
N THR A 294 -19.71 13.98 -7.92
CA THR A 294 -19.00 13.64 -6.67
C THR A 294 -18.90 12.13 -6.43
N ALA A 295 -19.88 11.34 -6.87
CA ALA A 295 -19.80 9.88 -6.88
C ALA A 295 -18.72 9.37 -7.85
N GLY A 296 -18.69 9.93 -9.07
CA GLY A 296 -17.66 9.65 -10.07
C GLY A 296 -16.26 10.03 -9.58
N ALA A 297 -16.11 11.16 -8.87
CA ALA A 297 -14.84 11.56 -8.27
C ALA A 297 -14.34 10.58 -7.18
N VAL A 298 -15.24 10.01 -6.37
CA VAL A 298 -14.88 8.94 -5.42
C VAL A 298 -14.39 7.70 -6.17
N GLY A 299 -15.15 7.25 -7.18
CA GLY A 299 -14.78 6.08 -7.98
C GLY A 299 -13.45 6.24 -8.72
N ALA A 300 -13.26 7.36 -9.41
CA ALA A 300 -12.02 7.66 -10.13
C ALA A 300 -10.81 7.74 -9.18
N ALA A 301 -10.96 8.36 -8.00
CA ALA A 301 -9.89 8.41 -7.00
C ALA A 301 -9.55 7.01 -6.45
N VAL A 302 -10.54 6.14 -6.23
CA VAL A 302 -10.31 4.73 -5.87
C VAL A 302 -9.62 3.96 -7.00
N GLY A 303 -9.99 4.20 -8.27
CA GLY A 303 -9.31 3.63 -9.44
C GLY A 303 -7.84 4.03 -9.51
N LEU A 304 -7.52 5.31 -9.28
CA LEU A 304 -6.12 5.78 -9.20
C LEU A 304 -5.36 5.15 -8.03
N ALA A 305 -6.02 4.97 -6.88
CA ALA A 305 -5.44 4.29 -5.73
C ALA A 305 -5.07 2.84 -6.08
N VAL A 306 -5.95 2.12 -6.77
CA VAL A 306 -5.71 0.74 -7.25
C VAL A 306 -4.57 0.69 -8.27
N LEU A 307 -4.50 1.64 -9.21
CA LEU A 307 -3.38 1.74 -10.16
C LEU A 307 -2.05 2.15 -9.50
N THR A 308 -2.05 2.55 -8.23
CA THR A 308 -0.83 2.78 -7.44
C THR A 308 -0.48 1.54 -6.63
N ARG A 309 -1.45 0.99 -5.88
CA ARG A 309 -1.30 -0.19 -5.03
C ARG A 309 -2.59 -1.02 -5.05
N GLY A 310 -2.49 -2.27 -5.50
CA GLY A 310 -3.64 -3.09 -5.91
C GLY A 310 -4.65 -3.42 -4.80
N GLU A 311 -4.22 -3.46 -3.54
CA GLU A 311 -5.10 -3.67 -2.37
C GLU A 311 -6.18 -2.59 -2.22
N ALA A 312 -5.98 -1.40 -2.80
CA ALA A 312 -6.95 -0.31 -2.73
C ALA A 312 -8.33 -0.69 -3.30
N ILE A 313 -8.44 -1.81 -4.02
CA ILE A 313 -9.71 -2.34 -4.54
C ILE A 313 -10.69 -2.65 -3.40
N PHE A 314 -10.18 -2.98 -2.21
CA PHE A 314 -11.00 -3.15 -1.01
C PHE A 314 -11.74 -1.86 -0.62
N LEU A 315 -11.32 -0.66 -1.07
CA LEU A 315 -12.08 0.58 -0.84
C LEU A 315 -13.45 0.59 -1.53
N VAL A 316 -13.68 -0.22 -2.56
CA VAL A 316 -15.04 -0.40 -3.10
C VAL A 316 -15.96 -0.96 -2.00
N VAL A 317 -15.47 -1.91 -1.19
CA VAL A 317 -16.22 -2.53 -0.09
C VAL A 317 -16.15 -1.70 1.20
N LEU A 318 -14.98 -1.20 1.56
CA LEU A 318 -14.71 -0.52 2.83
C LEU A 318 -15.12 0.96 2.84
N LEU A 319 -15.29 1.58 1.67
CA LEU A 319 -15.64 2.99 1.53
C LEU A 319 -16.89 3.20 0.66
N ALA A 320 -16.91 2.71 -0.58
CA ALA A 320 -17.99 3.02 -1.51
C ALA A 320 -19.33 2.37 -1.10
N LEU A 321 -19.34 1.10 -0.67
CA LEU A 321 -20.55 0.45 -0.13
C LEU A 321 -21.12 1.19 1.10
N PRO A 322 -20.34 1.47 2.19
CA PRO A 322 -20.81 2.31 3.29
C PRO A 322 -21.32 3.70 2.88
N LEU A 323 -20.65 4.40 1.97
CA LEU A 323 -21.09 5.71 1.49
C LEU A 323 -22.42 5.62 0.72
N ALA A 324 -22.60 4.58 -0.10
CA ALA A 324 -23.85 4.32 -0.82
C ALA A 324 -24.97 3.93 0.16
N ALA A 325 -24.73 3.07 1.14
CA ALA A 325 -25.69 2.72 2.18
C ALA A 325 -26.17 3.95 2.97
N LEU A 326 -25.26 4.89 3.26
CA LEU A 326 -25.58 6.11 4.00
C LEU A 326 -26.25 7.21 3.16
N ARG A 327 -26.08 7.22 1.82
CA ARG A 327 -26.52 8.33 0.93
C ARG A 327 -27.46 7.92 -0.22
N GLY A 328 -27.79 6.64 -0.30
CA GLY A 328 -28.64 6.05 -1.33
C GLY A 328 -27.85 5.13 -2.27
N TRP A 329 -28.29 3.87 -2.37
CA TRP A 329 -27.66 2.84 -3.19
C TRP A 329 -27.53 3.21 -4.68
N ARG A 330 -28.39 4.10 -5.19
CA ARG A 330 -28.33 4.68 -6.55
C ARG A 330 -26.98 5.31 -6.94
N TRP A 331 -26.13 5.67 -5.97
CA TRP A 331 -24.81 6.24 -6.24
C TRP A 331 -23.71 5.18 -6.44
N LEU A 332 -23.92 3.95 -5.99
CA LEU A 332 -22.94 2.88 -6.09
C LEU A 332 -22.57 2.56 -7.56
N PRO A 333 -23.51 2.44 -8.52
CA PRO A 333 -23.15 2.20 -9.91
C PRO A 333 -22.22 3.28 -10.49
N ALA A 334 -22.43 4.55 -10.15
CA ALA A 334 -21.56 5.64 -10.60
C ALA A 334 -20.14 5.55 -10.01
N MET A 335 -20.01 5.20 -8.72
CA MET A 335 -18.70 4.96 -8.08
C MET A 335 -17.98 3.76 -8.69
N VAL A 336 -18.68 2.63 -8.87
CA VAL A 336 -18.12 1.40 -9.44
C VAL A 336 -17.75 1.58 -10.91
N ALA A 337 -18.61 2.21 -11.72
CA ALA A 337 -18.33 2.49 -13.13
C ALA A 337 -17.14 3.43 -13.31
N ALA A 338 -17.03 4.49 -12.50
CA ALA A 338 -15.87 5.39 -12.55
C ALA A 338 -14.57 4.71 -12.08
N THR A 339 -14.66 3.79 -11.09
CA THR A 339 -13.52 2.95 -10.69
C THR A 339 -13.09 2.05 -11.86
N ALA A 340 -14.04 1.32 -12.45
CA ALA A 340 -13.80 0.42 -13.57
C ALA A 340 -13.20 1.17 -14.76
N LEU A 341 -13.76 2.31 -15.16
CA LEU A 341 -13.29 3.13 -16.29
C LEU A 341 -11.81 3.55 -16.16
N VAL A 342 -11.36 3.88 -14.95
CA VAL A 342 -9.94 4.19 -14.69
C VAL A 342 -9.06 2.95 -14.79
N LEU A 343 -9.56 1.77 -14.41
CA LEU A 343 -8.83 0.50 -14.49
C LEU A 343 -8.78 -0.07 -15.91
N THR A 344 -9.83 0.12 -16.71
CA THR A 344 -10.03 -0.52 -18.01
C THR A 344 -8.79 -0.47 -18.92
N PRO A 345 -8.11 0.67 -19.17
CA PRO A 345 -7.00 0.71 -20.12
C PRO A 345 -5.83 -0.20 -19.71
N TRP A 346 -5.53 -0.28 -18.41
CA TRP A 346 -4.47 -1.13 -17.87
C TRP A 346 -4.90 -2.59 -17.80
N THR A 347 -6.13 -2.87 -17.37
CA THR A 347 -6.68 -4.21 -17.32
C THR A 347 -6.75 -4.82 -18.73
N VAL A 348 -7.24 -4.09 -19.74
CA VAL A 348 -7.30 -4.55 -21.13
C VAL A 348 -5.89 -4.79 -21.69
N ARG A 349 -4.93 -3.87 -21.44
CA ARG A 349 -3.52 -4.10 -21.80
C ARG A 349 -3.03 -5.46 -21.29
N ASN A 350 -3.26 -5.75 -20.02
CA ASN A 350 -2.75 -6.97 -19.39
C ASN A 350 -3.46 -8.23 -19.89
N LEU A 351 -4.79 -8.20 -20.04
CA LEU A 351 -5.57 -9.33 -20.57
C LEU A 351 -5.19 -9.72 -22.01
N VAL A 352 -4.63 -8.79 -22.79
CA VAL A 352 -4.13 -9.04 -24.16
C VAL A 352 -2.64 -9.42 -24.20
N ARG A 353 -1.91 -9.27 -23.07
CA ARG A 353 -0.43 -9.42 -23.03
C ARG A 353 0.08 -10.63 -22.25
N PHE A 354 -0.77 -11.29 -21.48
CA PHE A 354 -0.38 -12.37 -20.57
C PHE A 354 -1.26 -13.63 -20.74
N ASP A 355 -0.64 -14.79 -20.56
CA ASP A 355 -1.29 -16.10 -20.72
C ASP A 355 -2.33 -16.42 -19.62
N LYS A 356 -2.23 -15.75 -18.46
CA LYS A 356 -3.22 -15.78 -17.37
C LYS A 356 -3.80 -14.39 -17.12
N PRO A 357 -5.09 -14.29 -16.72
CA PRO A 357 -5.71 -12.99 -16.43
C PRO A 357 -5.00 -12.20 -15.31
N VAL A 358 -4.42 -11.04 -15.66
CA VAL A 358 -3.82 -10.09 -14.71
C VAL A 358 -4.62 -8.79 -14.72
N LEU A 359 -5.42 -8.54 -13.67
CA LEU A 359 -6.30 -7.35 -13.65
C LEU A 359 -5.55 -6.04 -13.35
N VAL A 360 -4.61 -6.07 -12.40
CA VAL A 360 -3.85 -4.89 -11.93
C VAL A 360 -2.37 -5.20 -11.78
N SER A 361 -1.99 -6.23 -11.03
CA SER A 361 -0.60 -6.70 -10.96
C SER A 361 -0.53 -8.15 -10.52
N ASN A 362 0.56 -8.83 -10.90
CA ASN A 362 0.75 -10.27 -10.68
C ASN A 362 1.72 -10.60 -9.52
N ASN A 363 2.52 -9.65 -9.03
CA ASN A 363 3.35 -9.78 -7.81
C ASN A 363 2.54 -10.24 -6.58
N SER A 364 1.24 -9.98 -6.53
CA SER A 364 0.30 -10.54 -5.55
C SER A 364 0.40 -12.07 -5.38
N GLY A 365 0.81 -12.81 -6.42
CA GLY A 365 1.09 -14.25 -6.34
C GLY A 365 2.39 -14.59 -5.59
N GLU A 366 3.47 -13.84 -5.81
CA GLU A 366 4.74 -14.01 -5.09
C GLU A 366 4.59 -13.57 -3.61
N VAL A 367 3.91 -12.45 -3.35
CA VAL A 367 3.53 -12.00 -1.99
C VAL A 367 2.81 -13.09 -1.22
N LEU A 368 1.84 -13.77 -1.84
CA LEU A 368 1.14 -14.90 -1.21
C LEU A 368 2.06 -16.09 -0.91
N ALA A 369 3.05 -16.38 -1.76
CA ALA A 369 4.02 -17.45 -1.52
C ALA A 369 4.97 -17.13 -0.36
N VAL A 370 5.57 -15.94 -0.33
CA VAL A 370 6.54 -15.56 0.72
C VAL A 370 5.88 -15.29 2.08
N ALA A 371 4.61 -14.88 2.09
CA ALA A 371 3.85 -14.71 3.33
C ALA A 371 3.23 -16.02 3.85
N ASN A 372 3.09 -17.04 3.00
CA ASN A 372 2.52 -18.34 3.36
C ASN A 372 3.50 -19.48 3.07
N CYS A 373 4.53 -19.55 3.90
CA CYS A 373 5.54 -20.60 3.91
C CYS A 373 6.13 -20.78 5.33
N PRO A 374 6.96 -21.81 5.59
CA PRO A 374 7.41 -22.15 6.95
C PRO A 374 8.03 -21.01 7.75
N GLY A 375 8.89 -20.20 7.12
CA GLY A 375 9.56 -19.05 7.77
C GLY A 375 8.61 -17.91 8.17
N ALA A 376 7.50 -17.72 7.44
CA ALA A 376 6.49 -16.72 7.77
C ALA A 376 5.45 -17.22 8.80
N TYR A 377 5.38 -18.53 9.03
CA TYR A 377 4.41 -19.19 9.94
C TYR A 377 5.02 -19.58 11.29
N HIS A 378 6.36 -19.65 11.38
CA HIS A 378 7.11 -20.09 12.56
C HIS A 378 8.40 -19.28 12.73
N GLY A 379 8.99 -19.32 13.92
CA GLY A 379 10.29 -18.68 14.17
C GLY A 379 10.26 -17.14 14.14
N PRO A 380 11.38 -16.49 13.76
CA PRO A 380 11.56 -15.04 13.96
C PRO A 380 10.76 -14.17 12.99
N LEU A 381 10.39 -14.67 11.80
CA LEU A 381 9.66 -13.93 10.77
C LEU A 381 8.14 -14.22 10.79
N LEU A 382 7.62 -14.80 11.88
CA LEU A 382 6.18 -15.01 12.08
C LEU A 382 5.40 -13.72 11.78
N GLY A 383 4.47 -13.78 10.83
CA GLY A 383 3.63 -12.66 10.39
C GLY A 383 4.29 -11.65 9.44
N PHE A 384 5.51 -11.92 8.97
CA PHE A 384 6.21 -11.16 7.93
C PHE A 384 6.27 -12.00 6.63
N TRP A 385 7.28 -11.79 5.78
CA TRP A 385 7.60 -12.60 4.61
C TRP A 385 8.97 -13.29 4.72
N ASP A 386 9.21 -14.31 3.90
CA ASP A 386 10.52 -14.96 3.74
C ASP A 386 10.84 -15.25 2.25
N LEU A 387 11.78 -14.49 1.66
CA LEU A 387 12.12 -14.62 0.24
C LEU A 387 12.74 -15.99 -0.11
N ARG A 388 13.35 -16.67 0.86
CA ARG A 388 13.98 -18.00 0.66
C ARG A 388 12.95 -19.05 0.22
N CYS A 389 11.67 -18.81 0.48
CA CYS A 389 10.58 -19.66 0.00
C CYS A 389 10.45 -19.68 -1.54
N LEU A 390 10.91 -18.63 -2.25
CA LEU A 390 10.93 -18.56 -3.71
C LEU A 390 12.11 -19.32 -4.33
N ALA A 391 13.27 -19.39 -3.66
CA ALA A 391 14.47 -20.06 -4.17
C ALA A 391 14.28 -21.58 -4.45
N THR A 392 13.21 -22.16 -3.94
CA THR A 392 12.90 -23.60 -4.04
C THR A 392 12.24 -24.03 -5.36
N ALA A 393 11.90 -23.11 -6.27
CA ALA A 393 11.34 -23.46 -7.58
C ALA A 393 11.58 -22.38 -8.63
N HIS A 394 11.78 -22.79 -9.88
CA HIS A 394 11.92 -21.90 -11.04
C HIS A 394 10.78 -22.18 -12.03
N PRO A 395 9.56 -21.65 -11.78
CA PRO A 395 8.42 -21.86 -12.67
C PRO A 395 8.70 -21.32 -14.08
N ARG A 396 8.31 -22.11 -15.08
CA ARG A 396 8.33 -21.74 -16.52
C ARG A 396 7.07 -20.96 -16.89
N GLY A 397 7.04 -20.46 -18.12
CA GLY A 397 5.94 -19.65 -18.65
C GLY A 397 6.24 -18.15 -18.53
N ASP A 398 5.23 -17.33 -18.82
CA ASP A 398 5.33 -15.88 -18.69
C ASP A 398 5.27 -15.42 -17.21
N GLU A 399 5.27 -14.10 -16.99
CA GLU A 399 5.18 -13.51 -15.66
C GLU A 399 3.87 -13.87 -14.93
N SER A 400 2.79 -14.10 -15.68
CA SER A 400 1.46 -14.45 -15.16
C SER A 400 1.32 -15.93 -14.80
N ASP A 401 1.95 -16.83 -15.55
CA ASP A 401 2.11 -18.25 -15.20
C ASP A 401 2.89 -18.41 -13.89
N ARG A 402 4.04 -17.71 -13.79
CA ARG A 402 4.88 -17.70 -12.60
C ARG A 402 4.12 -17.19 -11.38
N ALA A 403 3.38 -16.09 -11.53
CA ALA A 403 2.53 -15.56 -10.47
C ALA A 403 1.38 -16.52 -10.10
N ALA A 404 0.77 -17.21 -11.07
CA ALA A 404 -0.27 -18.20 -10.82
C ALA A 404 0.26 -19.41 -10.04
N PHE A 405 1.46 -19.90 -10.39
CA PHE A 405 2.18 -20.96 -9.66
C PHE A 405 2.44 -20.54 -8.20
N TRP A 406 3.04 -19.37 -7.98
CA TRP A 406 3.35 -18.89 -6.62
C TRP A 406 2.09 -18.65 -5.78
N ARG A 407 1.06 -18.05 -6.37
CA ARG A 407 -0.26 -17.90 -5.74
C ARG A 407 -0.84 -19.25 -5.31
N GLY A 408 -0.81 -20.24 -6.20
CA GLY A 408 -1.28 -21.60 -5.93
C GLY A 408 -0.53 -22.22 -4.76
N ARG A 409 0.80 -22.14 -4.77
CA ARG A 409 1.67 -22.67 -3.71
C ARG A 409 1.40 -22.02 -2.34
N GLY A 410 1.33 -20.69 -2.29
CA GLY A 410 1.05 -19.95 -1.04
C GLY A 410 -0.34 -20.28 -0.46
N LEU A 411 -1.37 -20.35 -1.31
CA LEU A 411 -2.72 -20.73 -0.90
C LEU A 411 -2.81 -22.19 -0.44
N THR A 412 -2.13 -23.12 -1.10
CA THR A 412 -2.06 -24.53 -0.68
C THR A 412 -1.36 -24.66 0.67
N TYR A 413 -0.23 -23.96 0.88
CA TYR A 413 0.45 -23.95 2.18
C TYR A 413 -0.47 -23.40 3.29
N ALA A 414 -1.16 -22.28 3.03
CA ALA A 414 -2.11 -21.69 3.98
C ALA A 414 -3.27 -22.63 4.34
N ARG A 415 -3.81 -23.37 3.36
CA ARG A 415 -4.87 -24.38 3.57
C ARG A 415 -4.38 -25.55 4.42
N HIS A 416 -3.21 -26.11 4.12
CA HIS A 416 -2.64 -27.21 4.91
C HIS A 416 -2.27 -26.80 6.35
N HIS A 417 -2.06 -25.51 6.60
CA HIS A 417 -1.74 -24.95 7.92
C HIS A 417 -2.88 -24.09 8.48
N ALA A 418 -4.15 -24.36 8.09
CA ALA A 418 -5.29 -23.53 8.46
C ALA A 418 -5.46 -23.36 9.99
N GLY A 419 -5.16 -24.38 10.79
CA GLY A 419 -5.17 -24.28 12.26
C GLY A 419 -4.15 -23.28 12.83
N ARG A 420 -3.11 -22.92 12.08
CA ARG A 420 -2.11 -21.92 12.47
C ARG A 420 -2.44 -20.51 11.97
N LEU A 421 -3.30 -20.37 10.96
CA LEU A 421 -3.68 -19.08 10.37
C LEU A 421 -4.12 -18.02 11.38
N PRO A 422 -4.94 -18.30 12.41
CA PRO A 422 -5.34 -17.27 13.39
C PRO A 422 -4.14 -16.64 14.11
N VAL A 423 -3.13 -17.43 14.46
CA VAL A 423 -1.89 -16.95 15.10
C VAL A 423 -1.05 -16.13 14.11
N VAL A 424 -0.96 -16.57 12.85
CA VAL A 424 -0.23 -15.84 11.80
C VAL A 424 -0.91 -14.51 11.50
N ILE A 425 -2.24 -14.48 11.34
CA ILE A 425 -3.02 -13.26 11.12
C ILE A 425 -2.91 -12.31 12.32
N GLY A 426 -3.00 -12.83 13.55
CA GLY A 426 -2.75 -12.06 14.77
C GLY A 426 -1.36 -11.43 14.79
N ALA A 427 -0.32 -12.16 14.37
CA ALA A 427 1.03 -11.63 14.23
C ALA A 427 1.18 -10.63 13.07
N ARG A 428 0.51 -10.83 11.92
CA ARG A 428 0.50 -9.87 10.80
C ARG A 428 -0.15 -8.55 11.21
N LEU A 429 -1.31 -8.60 11.87
CA LEU A 429 -1.96 -7.41 12.42
C LEU A 429 -1.11 -6.78 13.54
N GLY A 430 -0.54 -7.60 14.42
CA GLY A 430 0.37 -7.15 15.47
C GLY A 430 1.58 -6.40 14.92
N ARG A 431 2.21 -6.89 13.84
CA ARG A 431 3.28 -6.16 13.15
C ARG A 431 2.77 -4.91 12.48
N MET A 432 1.66 -4.99 11.74
CA MET A 432 1.06 -3.83 11.04
C MET A 432 0.84 -2.64 11.99
N TRP A 433 0.44 -2.91 13.23
CA TRP A 433 0.14 -1.89 14.24
C TRP A 433 1.24 -1.71 15.31
N GLU A 434 2.45 -2.25 15.09
CA GLU A 434 3.59 -2.17 16.03
C GLU A 434 3.28 -2.70 17.45
N LEU A 435 2.36 -3.66 17.56
CA LEU A 435 1.99 -4.37 18.78
C LEU A 435 2.74 -5.72 18.92
N TYR A 436 3.36 -6.22 17.85
CA TYR A 436 4.13 -7.47 17.86
C TYR A 436 5.55 -7.26 17.31
N ARG A 437 6.55 -7.43 18.18
CA ARG A 437 7.99 -7.29 17.89
C ARG A 437 8.37 -5.96 17.19
N PRO A 438 7.95 -4.79 17.70
CA PRO A 438 8.12 -3.52 17.00
C PRO A 438 9.59 -3.14 16.72
N LEU A 439 10.50 -3.40 17.68
CA LEU A 439 11.93 -3.19 17.44
C LEU A 439 12.44 -4.06 16.27
N GLN A 440 11.96 -5.30 16.13
CA GLN A 440 12.30 -6.14 14.98
C GLN A 440 11.77 -5.54 13.67
N ASN A 441 10.54 -5.00 13.67
CA ASN A 441 10.00 -4.31 12.49
C ASN A 441 10.89 -3.14 12.06
N THR A 442 11.42 -2.31 12.99
CA THR A 442 12.35 -1.23 12.61
C THR A 442 13.63 -1.71 11.92
N HIS A 443 14.09 -2.93 12.24
CA HIS A 443 15.20 -3.58 11.54
C HIS A 443 14.76 -4.17 10.19
N LEU A 444 13.56 -4.74 10.07
CA LEU A 444 13.01 -5.27 8.81
C LEU A 444 12.73 -4.15 7.80
N ASP A 445 12.18 -3.02 8.25
CA ASP A 445 12.00 -1.81 7.44
C ASP A 445 13.34 -1.30 6.85
N SER A 446 14.47 -1.58 7.49
CA SER A 446 15.79 -1.21 6.98
C SER A 446 16.30 -2.09 5.83
N ILE A 447 15.78 -3.31 5.71
CA ILE A 447 15.98 -4.17 4.54
C ILE A 447 15.18 -3.61 3.34
N GLU A 448 14.01 -3.01 3.60
CA GLU A 448 13.21 -2.27 2.61
C GLU A 448 13.75 -0.83 2.34
N GLY A 449 14.97 -0.51 2.77
CA GLY A 449 15.70 0.72 2.44
C GLY A 449 15.51 1.91 3.39
N ARG A 450 14.74 1.76 4.48
CA ARG A 450 14.55 2.83 5.48
C ARG A 450 15.73 2.87 6.46
N ARG A 451 16.33 4.03 6.71
CA ARG A 451 17.37 4.12 7.76
C ARG A 451 16.80 3.75 9.14
N LEU A 452 17.57 2.99 9.92
CA LEU A 452 17.14 2.45 11.22
C LEU A 452 16.82 3.53 12.28
N ASP A 453 17.56 4.63 12.28
CA ASP A 453 17.29 5.80 13.12
C ASP A 453 15.93 6.44 12.77
N VAL A 454 15.66 6.64 11.48
CA VAL A 454 14.40 7.15 10.95
C VAL A 454 13.24 6.18 11.19
N ALA A 455 13.47 4.85 11.11
CA ALA A 455 12.49 3.83 11.44
C ALA A 455 12.11 3.85 12.94
N ARG A 456 13.09 3.98 13.84
CA ARG A 456 12.86 4.11 15.29
C ARG A 456 12.15 5.41 15.65
N ALA A 457 12.51 6.53 15.02
CA ALA A 457 11.79 7.79 15.16
C ALA A 457 10.34 7.70 14.64
N GLY A 458 10.13 6.99 13.53
CA GLY A 458 8.81 6.68 12.96
C GLY A 458 7.94 5.83 13.90
N LEU A 459 8.52 4.84 14.57
CA LEU A 459 7.86 4.02 15.59
C LEU A 459 7.41 4.86 16.80
N ALA A 460 8.30 5.66 17.37
CA ALA A 460 7.97 6.52 18.51
C ALA A 460 6.90 7.56 18.17
N SER A 461 7.02 8.18 16.98
CA SER A 461 6.04 9.13 16.45
C SER A 461 4.68 8.47 16.21
N PHE A 462 4.67 7.23 15.71
CA PHE A 462 3.46 6.45 15.46
C PHE A 462 2.67 6.22 16.75
N TYR A 463 3.29 5.77 17.84
CA TYR A 463 2.56 5.55 19.10
C TYR A 463 1.93 6.84 19.64
N LEU A 464 2.65 7.96 19.59
CA LEU A 464 2.13 9.26 20.01
C LEU A 464 0.93 9.68 19.14
N LEU A 465 1.07 9.63 17.81
CA LEU A 465 0.00 10.00 16.89
C LEU A 465 -1.18 9.03 16.93
N ALA A 466 -0.97 7.74 17.17
CA ALA A 466 -2.03 6.75 17.33
C ALA A 466 -2.88 7.03 18.58
N ALA A 467 -2.24 7.39 19.72
CA ALA A 467 -2.96 7.79 20.93
C ALA A 467 -3.81 9.05 20.70
N PHE A 468 -3.25 10.09 20.06
CA PHE A 468 -4.02 11.27 19.67
C PHE A 468 -5.11 10.95 18.63
N ALA A 469 -4.88 10.02 17.69
CA ALA A 469 -5.86 9.63 16.69
C ALA A 469 -7.08 8.93 17.32
N VAL A 470 -6.90 8.10 18.34
CA VAL A 470 -8.02 7.52 19.13
C VAL A 470 -8.82 8.64 19.80
N GLY A 471 -8.16 9.63 20.41
CA GLY A 471 -8.81 10.83 20.93
C GLY A 471 -9.58 11.60 19.84
N GLY A 472 -9.01 11.68 18.63
CA GLY A 472 -9.60 12.31 17.45
C GLY A 472 -10.89 11.65 17.00
N VAL A 473 -10.93 10.31 16.98
CA VAL A 473 -12.15 9.54 16.70
C VAL A 473 -13.25 9.89 17.71
N VAL A 474 -12.91 9.99 19.01
CA VAL A 474 -13.87 10.38 20.07
C VAL A 474 -14.37 11.81 19.88
N VAL A 475 -13.48 12.78 19.60
CA VAL A 475 -13.83 14.18 19.33
C VAL A 475 -14.75 14.30 18.13
N LEU A 476 -14.39 13.68 17.00
CA LEU A 476 -15.17 13.75 15.76
C LEU A 476 -16.52 13.02 15.88
N ARG A 477 -16.58 11.90 16.63
CA ARG A 477 -17.85 11.23 16.96
C ARG A 477 -18.77 12.14 17.77
N ARG A 478 -18.25 12.85 18.78
CA ARG A 478 -19.01 13.83 19.57
C ARG A 478 -19.45 15.02 18.71
N ARG A 479 -18.60 15.51 17.79
CA ARG A 479 -18.92 16.54 16.78
C ARG A 479 -19.82 16.01 15.63
N ARG A 480 -20.29 14.75 15.68
CA ARG A 480 -21.14 14.08 14.66
C ARG A 480 -20.59 14.09 13.23
N VAL A 481 -19.26 14.13 13.08
CA VAL A 481 -18.59 14.06 11.78
C VAL A 481 -18.66 12.64 11.24
N LEU A 482 -18.84 12.49 9.92
CA LEU A 482 -18.85 11.19 9.26
C LEU A 482 -17.47 10.53 9.35
N LEU A 483 -17.35 9.49 10.16
CA LEU A 483 -16.07 8.78 10.39
C LEU A 483 -15.73 7.71 9.34
N VAL A 484 -16.71 7.25 8.55
CA VAL A 484 -16.55 6.16 7.57
C VAL A 484 -15.33 6.35 6.64
N PRO A 485 -15.08 7.52 6.03
CA PRO A 485 -13.88 7.74 5.22
C PRO A 485 -12.57 7.54 6.00
N LEU A 486 -12.48 8.07 7.22
CA LEU A 486 -11.24 7.98 8.01
C LEU A 486 -11.01 6.56 8.56
N LEU A 487 -12.07 5.81 8.87
CA LEU A 487 -11.96 4.45 9.40
C LEU A 487 -11.82 3.37 8.31
N SER A 488 -12.15 3.67 7.05
CA SER A 488 -11.93 2.72 5.95
C SER A 488 -10.45 2.50 5.64
N MET A 489 -9.57 3.45 5.96
CA MET A 489 -8.13 3.37 5.71
C MET A 489 -7.36 2.46 6.70
N PRO A 490 -7.56 2.53 8.02
CA PRO A 490 -7.04 1.50 8.93
C PRO A 490 -7.69 0.13 8.68
N ALA A 491 -8.96 0.07 8.27
CA ALA A 491 -9.58 -1.18 7.85
C ALA A 491 -8.92 -1.77 6.58
N LEU A 492 -8.53 -0.94 5.62
CA LEU A 492 -7.77 -1.34 4.42
C LEU A 492 -6.36 -1.85 4.79
N ALA A 493 -5.64 -1.14 5.66
CA ALA A 493 -4.32 -1.60 6.14
C ALA A 493 -4.43 -2.96 6.86
N ALA A 494 -5.49 -3.15 7.67
CA ALA A 494 -5.77 -4.43 8.32
C ALA A 494 -6.14 -5.55 7.33
N ALA A 495 -6.98 -5.28 6.32
CA ALA A 495 -7.31 -6.25 5.27
C ALA A 495 -6.07 -6.67 4.47
N THR A 496 -5.18 -5.72 4.17
CA THR A 496 -3.88 -5.97 3.53
C THR A 496 -2.98 -6.83 4.43
N ALA A 497 -2.93 -6.55 5.73
CA ALA A 497 -2.21 -7.37 6.71
C ALA A 497 -2.73 -8.81 6.75
N VAL A 498 -4.05 -9.04 6.68
CA VAL A 498 -4.64 -10.39 6.71
C VAL A 498 -4.22 -11.18 5.46
N TYR A 499 -4.35 -10.56 4.27
CA TYR A 499 -4.08 -11.20 2.98
C TYR A 499 -2.58 -11.42 2.71
N ALA A 500 -1.77 -10.38 2.91
CA ALA A 500 -0.32 -10.37 2.65
C ALA A 500 0.46 -10.62 3.95
N TYR A 501 1.13 -9.60 4.49
CA TYR A 501 1.95 -9.66 5.69
C TYR A 501 1.90 -8.34 6.47
N GLY A 502 2.37 -8.34 7.72
CA GLY A 502 2.41 -7.13 8.54
C GLY A 502 3.72 -6.35 8.35
N ALA A 503 3.66 -5.14 7.78
CA ALA A 503 4.81 -4.25 7.60
C ALA A 503 4.38 -2.78 7.52
N THR A 504 5.25 -1.87 7.97
CA THR A 504 4.97 -0.43 8.06
C THR A 504 4.53 0.16 6.71
N ARG A 505 5.13 -0.28 5.58
CA ARG A 505 4.79 0.24 4.24
C ARG A 505 3.33 0.05 3.83
N PHE A 506 2.67 -1.01 4.29
CA PHE A 506 1.25 -1.25 3.99
C PHE A 506 0.30 -0.48 4.91
N ARG A 507 0.80 0.18 5.98
CA ARG A 507 0.00 1.06 6.85
C ARG A 507 -0.19 2.46 6.27
N MET A 508 0.52 2.85 5.23
CA MET A 508 0.46 4.18 4.60
C MET A 508 -0.94 4.79 4.37
N PRO A 509 -2.01 4.07 3.95
CA PRO A 509 -3.33 4.69 3.84
C PRO A 509 -3.86 5.12 5.21
N ALA A 510 -3.59 4.33 6.26
CA ALA A 510 -3.94 4.68 7.62
C ALA A 510 -3.09 5.84 8.17
N GLU A 511 -1.80 5.96 7.80
CA GLU A 511 -0.91 7.04 8.27
C GLU A 511 -1.48 8.44 7.93
N VAL A 512 -2.06 8.61 6.74
CA VAL A 512 -2.77 9.84 6.33
C VAL A 512 -3.93 10.15 7.28
N THR A 513 -4.73 9.13 7.65
CA THR A 513 -5.87 9.30 8.56
C THR A 513 -5.46 9.49 10.01
N ILE A 514 -4.40 8.84 10.48
CA ILE A 514 -3.83 8.99 11.82
C ILE A 514 -3.44 10.44 12.07
N VAL A 515 -2.74 11.06 11.11
CA VAL A 515 -2.37 12.49 11.19
C VAL A 515 -3.60 13.41 11.29
N VAL A 516 -4.63 13.19 10.46
CA VAL A 516 -5.86 14.01 10.48
C VAL A 516 -6.66 13.82 11.77
N LEU A 517 -6.77 12.59 12.26
CA LEU A 517 -7.43 12.28 13.53
C LEU A 517 -6.66 12.89 14.71
N ALA A 518 -5.34 12.75 14.74
CA ALA A 518 -4.50 13.34 15.78
C ALA A 518 -4.61 14.88 15.78
N ALA A 519 -4.62 15.52 14.61
CA ALA A 519 -4.83 16.96 14.49
C ALA A 519 -6.18 17.42 15.03
N ALA A 520 -7.26 16.64 14.85
CA ALA A 520 -8.57 16.94 15.41
C ALA A 520 -8.59 16.83 16.95
N ALA A 521 -7.81 15.91 17.54
CA ALA A 521 -7.65 15.82 18.98
C ALA A 521 -6.85 17.01 19.55
N VAL A 522 -5.71 17.33 18.92
CA VAL A 522 -4.85 18.46 19.30
C VAL A 522 -5.62 19.78 19.22
N ASP A 523 -6.37 20.02 18.14
CA ASP A 523 -7.24 21.20 18.00
C ASP A 523 -8.25 21.33 19.14
N ALA A 524 -8.93 20.22 19.51
CA ALA A 524 -9.88 20.21 20.62
C ALA A 524 -9.24 20.39 22.01
N VAL A 525 -7.96 20.02 22.19
CA VAL A 525 -7.21 20.32 23.42
C VAL A 525 -6.90 21.82 23.50
N ILE A 526 -6.38 22.42 22.41
CA ILE A 526 -6.07 23.86 22.37
C ILE A 526 -7.35 24.73 22.33
N GLU A 527 -8.52 24.16 21.99
CA GLU A 527 -9.82 24.82 22.15
C GLU A 527 -10.26 24.90 23.61
N ARG A 528 -9.94 23.90 24.44
CA ARG A 528 -10.27 23.87 25.89
C ARG A 528 -9.28 24.60 26.78
N ALA A 529 -8.07 24.86 26.29
CA ALA A 529 -7.03 25.60 27.02
C ALA A 529 -7.10 27.13 26.78
N ARG A 530 -8.23 27.60 26.24
CA ARG A 530 -8.58 29.00 26.00
C ARG A 530 -9.93 29.28 26.66
#